data_AF-A0A7K0FQ50-F1
#
_entry.id   AF-A0A7K0FQ50-F1
#
_cell.length_a   1.000
_cell.length_b   1.000
_cell.length_c   1.000
_cell.angle_alpha   90.00
_cell.angle_beta   90.00
_cell.angle_gamma   90.00
#
_symmetry.space_group_name_H-M   'P 1'
#
loop_
_entity.id
_entity.type
_entity.pdbx_description
1 polymer ?
#
loop_
_entity_poly.entity_id
_entity_poly.type
_entity_poly.pdbx_seq_one_letter_code
_entity_poly.pdbx_strand_id
1 'polypeptide(L)'
;MSHIVEASGDDERELVKDLVKGDQNAFNLLYQKYSSLIYQKIFLMTKYEHIADELLQDIFLKIWSNRANINPDKSFKAWLYTIAQNVVYDYYRKLANDK
;
A
#
# COMPACT_ATOMS: atom_id res chain seq x y z
N MET A 1 -20.75 15.85 -5.04
CA MET A 1 -19.27 15.97 -5.11
C MET A 1 -18.74 15.40 -3.82
N SER A 2 -17.98 14.30 -3.93
CA SER A 2 -17.51 13.51 -2.80
C SER A 2 -16.78 14.41 -1.79
N HIS A 3 -17.26 14.45 -0.55
CA HIS A 3 -16.50 14.98 0.57
C HIS A 3 -15.24 14.14 0.71
N ILE A 4 -14.11 14.67 0.23
CA ILE A 4 -12.80 14.18 0.65
C ILE A 4 -12.67 14.64 2.11
N VAL A 5 -13.07 13.76 3.02
CA VAL A 5 -12.75 13.91 4.44
C VAL A 5 -11.23 13.80 4.50
N GLU A 6 -10.55 14.92 4.74
CA GLU A 6 -9.17 14.93 5.17
C GLU A 6 -9.14 14.24 6.54
N ALA A 7 -8.99 12.91 6.50
CA ALA A 7 -8.88 12.07 7.68
C ALA A 7 -7.66 12.55 8.49
N SER A 8 -7.94 13.00 9.72
CA SER A 8 -6.95 13.47 10.68
C SER A 8 -5.99 12.34 11.05
N GLY A 9 -4.83 12.65 11.64
CA GLY A 9 -3.84 11.62 12.02
C GLY A 9 -4.41 10.53 12.94
N ASP A 10 -5.41 10.87 13.77
CA ASP A 10 -6.12 9.93 14.65
C ASP A 10 -7.05 8.99 13.86
N ASP A 11 -7.64 9.45 12.76
CA ASP A 11 -8.51 8.63 11.91
C ASP A 11 -7.69 7.54 11.20
N GLU A 12 -6.45 7.82 10.81
CA GLU A 12 -5.58 6.81 10.17
C GLU A 12 -5.24 5.67 11.12
N ARG A 13 -4.90 5.99 12.37
CA ARG A 13 -4.54 4.97 13.34
C ARG A 13 -5.72 4.04 13.62
N GLU A 14 -6.92 4.58 13.75
CA GLU A 14 -8.13 3.76 13.94
C GLU A 14 -8.43 2.90 12.70
N LEU A 15 -8.30 3.45 11.48
CA LEU A 15 -8.41 2.66 10.26
C LEU A 15 -7.40 1.50 10.21
N VAL A 16 -6.17 1.72 10.65
CA VAL A 16 -5.16 0.66 10.70
C VAL A 16 -5.51 -0.39 11.75
N LYS A 17 -6.02 0.01 12.92
CA LYS A 17 -6.49 -0.93 13.94
C LYS A 17 -7.65 -1.79 13.43
N ASP A 18 -8.58 -1.21 12.70
CA ASP A 18 -9.72 -1.94 12.15
C ASP A 18 -9.31 -2.83 10.98
N LEU A 19 -8.36 -2.38 10.14
CA LEU A 19 -7.71 -3.23 9.15
C LEU A 19 -7.07 -4.47 9.79
N VAL A 20 -6.35 -4.32 10.91
CA VAL A 20 -5.73 -5.45 11.64
C VAL A 20 -6.78 -6.48 12.08
N LYS A 21 -7.98 -6.03 12.47
CA LYS A 21 -9.12 -6.89 12.82
C LYS A 21 -9.82 -7.50 11.59
N GLY A 22 -9.44 -7.10 10.38
CA GLY A 22 -10.03 -7.58 9.13
C GLY A 22 -11.24 -6.79 8.64
N ASP A 23 -11.40 -5.53 9.07
CA ASP A 23 -12.43 -4.67 8.53
C ASP A 23 -12.13 -4.28 7.08
N GLN A 24 -13.05 -4.65 6.17
CA GLN A 24 -12.90 -4.42 4.74
C GLN A 24 -13.13 -2.96 4.35
N ASN A 25 -13.95 -2.22 5.11
CA ASN A 25 -14.16 -0.79 4.87
C ASN A 25 -12.91 0.00 5.21
N ALA A 26 -12.24 -0.34 6.32
CA ALA A 26 -10.98 0.25 6.72
C ALA A 26 -9.89 0.01 5.67
N PHE A 27 -9.81 -1.20 5.12
CA PHE A 27 -8.95 -1.51 3.98
C PHE A 27 -9.26 -0.63 2.76
N ASN A 28 -10.53 -0.51 2.38
CA ASN A 28 -10.94 0.29 1.22
C ASN A 28 -10.60 1.78 1.41
N LEU A 29 -10.79 2.33 2.60
CA LEU A 29 -10.46 3.72 2.91
C LEU A 29 -8.95 3.95 2.85
N LEU A 30 -8.14 3.04 3.41
CA LEU A 30 -6.68 3.09 3.30
C LEU A 30 -6.22 2.94 1.83
N TYR A 31 -6.86 2.06 1.06
CA TYR A 31 -6.60 1.92 -0.38
C TYR A 31 -6.87 3.22 -1.13
N GLN A 32 -8.03 3.84 -0.92
CA GLN A 32 -8.38 5.11 -1.56
C GLN A 32 -7.39 6.22 -1.18
N LYS A 33 -6.97 6.28 0.09
CA LYS A 33 -6.01 7.26 0.58
C LYS A 33 -4.62 7.10 -0.02
N TYR A 34 -4.16 5.86 -0.22
CA TYR A 34 -2.75 5.58 -0.53
C TYR A 34 -2.46 5.07 -1.93
N SER A 35 -3.43 4.51 -2.65
CA SER A 35 -3.23 3.89 -3.96
C SER A 35 -2.55 4.81 -4.97
N SER A 36 -3.03 6.04 -5.13
CA SER A 36 -2.44 7.01 -6.08
C SER A 36 -0.98 7.38 -5.73
N LEU A 37 -0.70 7.59 -4.45
CA LEU A 37 0.63 7.92 -3.95
C LEU A 37 1.64 6.79 -4.18
N ILE A 38 1.21 5.56 -3.89
CA ILE A 38 2.04 4.37 -4.05
C ILE A 38 2.21 4.03 -5.53
N TYR A 39 1.15 4.15 -6.34
CA TYR A 39 1.24 4.03 -7.79
C TYR A 39 2.29 4.96 -8.37
N GLN A 40 2.24 6.25 -8.01
CA GLN A 40 3.20 7.24 -8.50
C GLN A 40 4.64 6.86 -8.11
N LYS A 41 4.85 6.39 -6.88
CA LYS A 41 6.16 5.92 -6.42
C LYS A 41 6.68 4.75 -7.26
N ILE A 42 5.84 3.74 -7.48
CA ILE A 42 6.19 2.54 -8.27
C ILE A 42 6.47 2.95 -9.71
N PHE A 43 5.57 3.70 -10.33
CA PHE A 43 5.73 4.19 -11.70
C PHE A 43 7.02 4.99 -11.88
N LEU A 44 7.39 5.83 -10.93
CA LEU A 44 8.64 6.58 -11.00
C LEU A 44 9.88 5.68 -10.99
N MET A 45 9.79 4.49 -10.38
CA MET A 45 10.88 3.51 -10.33
C MET A 45 10.85 2.55 -11.53
N THR A 46 9.67 2.14 -11.99
CA THR A 46 9.51 1.15 -13.07
C THR A 46 9.51 1.78 -14.45
N LYS A 47 8.93 2.97 -14.60
CA LYS A 47 8.65 3.67 -15.87
C LYS A 47 7.69 2.93 -16.82
N TYR A 48 6.94 1.96 -16.32
CA TYR A 48 5.95 1.20 -17.08
C TYR A 48 4.63 1.14 -16.33
N GLU A 49 3.55 1.58 -16.98
CA GLU A 49 2.21 1.65 -16.37
C GLU A 49 1.69 0.25 -15.98
N HIS A 50 1.73 -0.71 -16.90
CA HIS A 50 1.28 -2.08 -16.66
C HIS A 50 1.98 -2.75 -15.47
N ILE A 51 3.30 -2.55 -15.33
CA ILE A 51 4.06 -3.03 -14.18
C ILE A 51 3.67 -2.29 -12.90
N ALA A 52 3.44 -0.98 -12.98
CA ALA A 52 3.02 -0.21 -11.82
C ALA A 52 1.65 -0.67 -11.30
N ASP A 53 0.70 -0.96 -12.19
CA ASP A 53 -0.62 -1.50 -11.84
C ASP A 53 -0.51 -2.90 -11.21
N GLU A 54 0.28 -3.79 -11.79
CA GLU A 54 0.51 -5.14 -11.28
C GLU A 54 1.12 -5.11 -9.86
N LEU A 55 2.21 -4.36 -9.68
CA LEU A 55 2.88 -4.27 -8.39
C LEU A 55 2.02 -3.57 -7.33
N LEU A 56 1.21 -2.57 -7.71
CA LEU A 56 0.28 -1.91 -6.81
C LEU A 56 -0.74 -2.92 -6.26
N GLN A 57 -1.34 -3.73 -7.13
CA GLN A 57 -2.29 -4.78 -6.73
C GLN A 57 -1.62 -5.77 -5.77
N ASP A 58 -0.43 -6.25 -6.11
CA ASP A 58 0.36 -7.15 -5.28
C ASP A 58 0.64 -6.59 -3.87
N ILE A 59 0.98 -5.30 -3.79
CA ILE A 59 1.23 -4.62 -2.51
C ILE A 59 -0.03 -4.65 -1.64
N PHE A 60 -1.18 -4.24 -2.18
CA PHE A 60 -2.41 -4.20 -1.40
C PHE A 60 -2.96 -5.58 -1.06
N LEU A 61 -2.77 -6.58 -1.92
CA LEU A 61 -3.05 -7.98 -1.60
C LEU A 61 -2.17 -8.49 -0.46
N LYS A 62 -0.88 -8.16 -0.46
CA LYS A 62 0.05 -8.50 0.63
C LYS A 62 -0.35 -7.84 1.94
N ILE A 63 -0.79 -6.58 1.90
CA ILE A 63 -1.29 -5.85 3.07
C ILE A 63 -2.52 -6.54 3.64
N TRP A 64 -3.52 -6.83 2.80
CA TRP A 64 -4.71 -7.55 3.26
C TRP A 64 -4.37 -8.91 3.86
N SER A 65 -3.49 -9.67 3.21
CA SER A 65 -3.10 -11.02 3.64
C SER A 65 -2.30 -11.01 4.95
N ASN A 66 -1.47 -9.99 5.16
CA ASN A 66 -0.63 -9.84 6.36
C ASN A 66 -1.17 -8.84 7.39
N ARG A 67 -2.42 -8.40 7.24
CA ARG A 67 -3.01 -7.29 8.03
C ARG A 67 -2.88 -7.47 9.54
N ALA A 68 -2.98 -8.71 10.03
CA ALA A 68 -2.87 -9.04 11.45
C ALA A 68 -1.50 -8.69 12.07
N ASN A 69 -0.44 -8.58 11.25
CA ASN A 69 0.93 -8.29 11.69
C ASN A 69 1.28 -6.80 11.61
N ILE A 70 0.35 -5.94 11.18
CA ILE A 70 0.60 -4.51 11.05
C ILE A 70 0.58 -3.87 12.44
N ASN A 71 1.61 -3.06 12.74
CA ASN A 71 1.68 -2.34 14.00
C ASN A 71 1.00 -0.95 13.85
N PRO A 72 -0.16 -0.72 14.50
CA PRO A 72 -0.91 0.53 14.38
C PRO A 72 -0.25 1.73 15.07
N ASP A 73 0.74 1.52 15.94
CA ASP A 73 1.45 2.59 16.63
C ASP A 73 2.62 3.16 15.83
N LYS A 74 2.93 2.57 14.66
CA LYS A 74 3.94 3.05 13.73
C LYS A 74 3.29 3.77 12.56
N SER A 75 4.07 4.63 11.88
CA SER A 75 3.60 5.31 10.66
C SER A 75 3.27 4.30 9.56
N PHE A 76 1.98 4.14 9.29
CA PHE A 76 1.48 3.27 8.21
C PHE A 76 2.00 3.74 6.85
N LYS A 77 1.99 5.06 6.60
CA LYS A 77 2.58 5.66 5.39
C LYS A 77 4.03 5.23 5.19
N ALA A 78 4.90 5.42 6.18
CA ALA A 78 6.33 5.10 6.04
C ALA A 78 6.57 3.59 5.81
N TRP A 79 5.80 2.75 6.50
CA TRP A 79 5.83 1.30 6.29
C TRP A 79 5.38 0.90 4.89
N LEU A 80 4.30 1.53 4.40
CA LEU A 80 3.75 1.27 3.06
C LEU A 80 4.73 1.64 1.94
N TYR A 81 5.43 2.78 2.08
CA TYR A 81 6.51 3.16 1.16
C TYR A 81 7.65 2.14 1.14
N THR A 82 8.04 1.64 2.31
CA THR A 82 9.07 0.59 2.42
C THR A 82 8.63 -0.67 1.68
N ILE A 83 7.37 -1.11 1.86
CA ILE A 83 6.82 -2.26 1.13
C ILE A 83 6.87 -2.02 -0.38
N ALA A 84 6.40 -0.86 -0.84
CA ALA A 84 6.38 -0.55 -2.27
C ALA A 84 7.78 -0.62 -2.89
N GLN A 85 8.76 -0.03 -2.21
CA GLN A 85 10.15 -0.06 -2.65
C GLN A 85 10.72 -1.48 -2.69
N ASN A 86 10.45 -2.29 -1.66
CA ASN A 86 10.89 -3.69 -1.62
C ASN A 86 10.26 -4.53 -2.73
N VAL A 87 8.97 -4.33 -3.01
CA VAL A 87 8.27 -5.06 -4.09
C VAL A 87 8.86 -4.72 -5.46
N VAL A 88 9.20 -3.46 -5.72
CA VAL A 88 9.88 -3.08 -6.97
C VAL A 88 11.26 -3.70 -7.07
N TYR A 89 12.03 -3.73 -5.99
CA TYR A 89 13.35 -4.39 -5.98
C TYR A 89 13.23 -5.90 -6.20
N ASP A 90 12.25 -6.54 -5.58
CA ASP A 90 11.96 -7.96 -5.78
C ASP A 90 11.58 -8.27 -7.22
N TYR A 91 10.78 -7.41 -7.86
CA TYR A 91 10.42 -7.51 -9.27
C TYR A 91 11.67 -7.51 -10.16
N TYR A 92 12.56 -6.52 -9.99
CA TYR A 92 13.80 -6.46 -10.78
C TYR A 92 14.77 -7.60 -10.48
N ARG A 93 14.83 -8.05 -9.22
CA ARG A 93 15.64 -9.21 -8.85
C ARG A 93 15.17 -10.48 -9.54
N LYS A 94 13.85 -10.71 -9.62
CA LYS A 94 13.27 -11.86 -10.35
C LYS A 94 13.61 -11.78 -11.83
N LEU A 95 13.38 -10.63 -12.47
CA LEU A 95 13.73 -10.42 -13.89
C LEU A 95 15.22 -10.65 -14.19
N ALA A 96 16.12 -10.34 -13.26
CA ALA A 96 17.55 -10.56 -13.43
C ALA A 96 17.94 -12.05 -13.30
N ASN A 97 17.20 -12.82 -12.51
CA ASN A 97 17.44 -14.24 -12.28
C ASN A 97 16.72 -15.16 -13.28
N ASP A 98 15.69 -14.64 -13.97
CA ASP A 98 14.94 -15.36 -15.01
C ASP A 98 15.62 -15.26 -16.40
N LYS A 99 16.89 -14.83 -16.45
CA LYS A 99 17.76 -14.82 -17.64
C LYS A 99 18.80 -15.92 -17.56
#